data_AF-A0A2V7I2F5-F1
#
_entry.id   AF-A0A2V7I2F5-F1
#
_cell.length_a   1.000
_cell.length_b   1.000
_cell.length_c   1.000
_cell.angle_alpha   90.00
_cell.angle_beta   90.00
_cell.angle_gamma   90.00
#
_symmetry.space_group_name_H-M   'P 1'
#
loop_
_entity.id
_entity.type
_entity.pdbx_description
1 polymer ?
#
loop_
_entity_poly.entity_id
_entity_poly.type
_entity_poly.pdbx_seq_one_letter_code
_entity_poly.pdbx_strand_id
1 'polypeptide(L)'
;QDGVKEPLGMSGVRLEVEVHLVTGATTSVRNVVRSVNRAGLQVQDIVLEPLASAEAIVSTEEKELGILLIDLGGGTTDVALFRDGAVWYTGVLPLGGDHISNDIAVGLRTPTADAEELKKRHGCALTALVREDETIDVPSVGGRKPRQLSRHILSEIIQPRVEEIFTLVARDLARAGLEDAAAAGVVVTGGTCIMRGIPELAEQVFDVPVRRGAPTGLRGLADAVQSPIHATGVGLALYGARGHGAAPTAEPTDGSVAQRIRRRVREWVGDMF
;
A
#
# COMPACT_ATOMS: atom_id res chain seq x y z
N GLN A 1 29.21 18.13 9.47
CA GLN A 1 27.87 18.67 9.74
C GLN A 1 26.96 17.61 9.20
N ASP A 2 26.19 17.00 10.08
CA ASP A 2 25.46 15.77 9.76
C ASP A 2 23.97 16.13 9.65
N GLY A 3 23.21 15.37 8.86
CA GLY A 3 21.77 15.62 8.67
C GLY A 3 21.42 16.83 7.79
N VAL A 4 22.30 17.22 6.85
CA VAL A 4 21.97 18.24 5.84
C VAL A 4 21.00 17.65 4.81
N LYS A 5 19.74 18.13 4.79
CA LYS A 5 18.71 17.68 3.85
C LYS A 5 18.92 18.18 2.41
N GLU A 6 19.39 19.42 2.25
CA GLU A 6 19.60 20.05 0.94
C GLU A 6 21.02 20.67 0.88
N PRO A 7 22.03 19.93 0.37
CA PRO A 7 23.42 20.40 0.35
C PRO A 7 23.74 21.34 -0.82
N LEU A 8 22.78 21.63 -1.70
CA LEU A 8 22.99 22.45 -2.89
C LEU A 8 23.45 23.86 -2.51
N GLY A 9 24.57 24.31 -3.10
CA GLY A 9 25.17 25.62 -2.82
C GLY A 9 26.09 25.65 -1.58
N MET A 10 26.24 24.54 -0.85
CA MET A 10 27.18 24.44 0.27
C MET A 10 28.59 24.07 -0.21
N SER A 11 29.61 24.57 0.48
CA SER A 11 31.01 24.19 0.27
C SER A 11 31.44 23.14 1.28
N GLY A 12 32.09 22.07 0.84
CA GLY A 12 32.57 21.00 1.70
C GLY A 12 33.72 20.22 1.08
N VAL A 13 34.49 19.53 1.91
CA VAL A 13 35.62 18.67 1.47
C VAL A 13 35.20 17.21 1.26
N ARG A 14 34.05 16.80 1.82
CA ARG A 14 33.48 15.47 1.71
C ARG A 14 31.95 15.56 1.79
N LEU A 15 31.27 14.85 0.90
CA LEU A 15 29.83 14.66 0.90
C LEU A 15 29.55 13.16 1.10
N GLU A 16 28.73 12.83 2.09
CA GLU A 16 28.26 11.48 2.37
C GLU A 16 26.74 11.50 2.35
N VAL A 17 26.13 10.47 1.76
CA VAL A 17 24.68 10.36 1.63
C VAL A 17 24.25 8.95 2.02
N GLU A 18 23.18 8.89 2.82
CA GLU A 18 22.45 7.66 3.09
C GLU A 18 21.28 7.54 2.10
N VAL A 19 21.21 6.42 1.39
CA VAL A 19 20.21 6.21 0.33
C VAL A 19 19.41 4.94 0.57
N HIS A 20 18.09 5.05 0.40
CA HIS A 20 17.20 3.88 0.38
C HIS A 20 17.10 3.34 -1.05
N LEU A 21 17.83 2.25 -1.34
CA LEU A 21 17.87 1.67 -2.68
C LEU A 21 16.81 0.57 -2.86
N VAL A 22 15.88 0.79 -3.79
CA VAL A 22 14.89 -0.21 -4.19
C VAL A 22 15.33 -0.86 -5.50
N THR A 23 15.41 -2.18 -5.51
CA THR A 23 15.75 -2.96 -6.72
C THR A 23 14.63 -3.93 -7.07
N GLY A 24 14.54 -4.29 -8.35
CA GLY A 24 13.49 -5.17 -8.84
C GLY A 24 13.98 -6.06 -9.98
N ALA A 25 13.35 -7.24 -10.11
CA ALA A 25 13.67 -8.14 -11.20
C ALA A 25 13.36 -7.50 -12.56
N THR A 26 14.38 -7.39 -13.42
CA THR A 26 14.26 -6.74 -14.73
C THR A 26 13.12 -7.34 -15.59
N THR A 27 12.88 -8.65 -15.47
CA THR A 27 11.80 -9.33 -16.18
C THR A 27 10.42 -8.87 -15.73
N SER A 28 10.20 -8.72 -14.41
CA SER A 28 8.93 -8.24 -13.86
C SER A 28 8.63 -6.81 -14.34
N VAL A 29 9.62 -5.93 -14.25
CA VAL A 29 9.51 -4.55 -14.75
C VAL A 29 9.17 -4.52 -16.24
N ARG A 30 9.86 -5.32 -17.06
CA ARG A 30 9.59 -5.40 -18.51
C ARG A 30 8.20 -5.92 -18.82
N ASN A 31 7.68 -6.88 -18.05
CA ASN A 31 6.35 -7.43 -18.25
C ASN A 31 5.27 -6.38 -18.00
N VAL A 32 5.37 -5.62 -16.91
CA VAL A 32 4.45 -4.50 -16.61
C VAL A 32 4.46 -3.47 -17.73
N VAL A 33 5.66 -3.02 -18.13
CA VAL A 33 5.82 -2.04 -19.23
C VAL A 33 5.20 -2.55 -20.53
N ARG A 34 5.47 -3.81 -20.88
CA ARG A 34 4.93 -4.41 -22.11
C ARG A 34 3.41 -4.50 -22.06
N SER A 35 2.82 -4.82 -20.92
CA SER A 35 1.36 -4.88 -20.76
C SER A 35 0.71 -3.51 -20.99
N VAL A 36 1.29 -2.44 -20.43
CA VAL A 36 0.80 -1.06 -20.66
C VAL A 36 0.97 -0.65 -22.13
N ASN A 37 2.13 -0.94 -22.73
CA ASN A 37 2.38 -0.61 -24.13
C ASN A 37 1.44 -1.34 -25.10
N ARG A 38 1.04 -2.57 -24.79
CA ARG A 38 0.05 -3.33 -25.57
C ARG A 38 -1.34 -2.71 -25.54
N ALA A 39 -1.66 -1.90 -24.53
CA ALA A 39 -2.88 -1.13 -24.45
C ALA A 39 -2.82 0.19 -25.27
N GLY A 40 -1.73 0.44 -26.02
CA GLY A 40 -1.54 1.65 -26.80
C GLY A 40 -1.08 2.87 -26.00
N LEU A 41 -0.67 2.66 -24.74
CA LEU A 41 -0.16 3.71 -23.86
C LEU A 41 1.37 3.67 -23.82
N GLN A 42 2.01 4.76 -23.41
CA GLN A 42 3.46 4.80 -23.19
C GLN A 42 3.76 4.97 -21.70
N VAL A 43 4.61 4.09 -21.17
CA VAL A 43 5.11 4.24 -19.79
C VAL A 43 6.14 5.38 -19.76
N GLN A 44 5.83 6.43 -19.01
CA GLN A 44 6.73 7.54 -18.76
C GLN A 44 7.73 7.20 -17.65
N ASP A 45 7.24 6.61 -16.56
CA ASP A 45 8.03 6.31 -15.37
C ASP A 45 7.49 5.10 -14.60
N ILE A 46 8.28 4.57 -13.67
CA ILE A 46 7.90 3.51 -12.74
C ILE A 46 8.17 3.98 -11.32
N VAL A 47 7.17 3.82 -10.45
CA VAL A 47 7.21 4.24 -9.05
C VAL A 47 6.93 3.03 -8.18
N LEU A 48 7.61 2.93 -7.03
CA LEU A 48 7.30 1.93 -6.02
C LEU A 48 5.91 2.23 -5.41
N GLU A 49 5.03 1.24 -5.40
CA GLU A 49 3.61 1.36 -5.03
C GLU A 49 3.36 2.13 -3.72
N PRO A 50 3.93 1.74 -2.56
CA PRO A 50 3.69 2.48 -1.32
C PRO A 50 4.17 3.94 -1.36
N LEU A 51 5.18 4.27 -2.17
CA LEU A 51 5.59 5.67 -2.37
C LEU A 51 4.54 6.45 -3.17
N ALA A 52 3.98 5.82 -4.20
CA ALA A 52 2.87 6.41 -4.94
C ALA A 52 1.66 6.62 -4.02
N SER A 53 1.22 5.58 -3.29
CA SER A 53 0.09 5.70 -2.33
C SER A 53 0.32 6.82 -1.31
N ALA A 54 1.55 6.97 -0.79
CA ALA A 54 1.90 8.02 0.16
C ALA A 54 1.71 9.44 -0.40
N GLU A 55 1.92 9.66 -1.70
CA GLU A 55 1.72 10.98 -2.34
C GLU A 55 0.26 11.46 -2.25
N ALA A 56 -0.71 10.54 -2.15
CA ALA A 56 -2.12 10.86 -2.10
C ALA A 56 -2.71 10.93 -0.68
N ILE A 57 -2.09 10.26 0.30
CA ILE A 57 -2.74 10.01 1.60
C ILE A 57 -1.88 10.34 2.82
N VAL A 58 -0.61 10.68 2.65
CA VAL A 58 0.32 11.01 3.75
C VAL A 58 0.77 12.46 3.62
N SER A 59 0.61 13.22 4.70
CA SER A 59 1.05 14.61 4.79
C SER A 59 2.56 14.72 5.01
N THR A 60 3.13 15.89 4.71
CA THR A 60 4.56 16.15 4.94
C THR A 60 4.87 16.10 6.44
N GLU A 61 3.97 16.60 7.28
CA GLU A 61 4.10 16.61 8.73
C GLU A 61 4.16 15.19 9.31
N GLU A 62 3.33 14.28 8.81
CA GLU A 62 3.39 12.86 9.18
C GLU A 62 4.69 12.20 8.73
N LYS A 63 5.17 12.50 7.51
CA LYS A 63 6.47 11.99 7.00
C LYS A 63 7.65 12.49 7.83
N GLU A 64 7.59 13.72 8.34
CA GLU A 64 8.62 14.30 9.21
C GLU A 64 8.62 13.65 10.59
N LEU A 65 7.44 13.51 11.22
CA LEU A 65 7.31 12.94 12.56
C LEU A 65 7.61 11.44 12.62
N GLY A 66 7.22 10.68 11.59
CA GLY A 66 7.35 9.23 11.58
C GLY A 66 6.01 8.54 11.33
N ILE A 67 5.74 8.00 10.16
CA ILE A 67 4.45 7.34 9.85
C ILE A 67 4.66 6.03 9.12
N LEU A 68 3.94 5.00 9.56
CA LEU A 68 3.89 3.70 8.89
C LEU A 68 2.69 3.67 7.93
N LEU A 69 2.96 3.52 6.64
CA LEU A 69 1.98 3.23 5.62
C LEU A 69 1.87 1.71 5.42
N ILE A 70 0.65 1.18 5.51
CA ILE A 70 0.33 -0.21 5.19
C ILE A 70 -0.76 -0.23 4.11
N ASP A 71 -0.43 -0.71 2.91
CA ASP A 71 -1.35 -0.90 1.79
C ASP A 71 -1.82 -2.35 1.76
N LEU A 72 -3.08 -2.60 2.14
CA LEU A 72 -3.68 -3.94 2.14
C LEU A 72 -4.38 -4.21 0.81
N GLY A 73 -3.64 -4.81 -0.11
CA GLY A 73 -4.12 -5.26 -1.41
C GLY A 73 -4.89 -6.58 -1.37
N GLY A 74 -5.09 -7.17 -2.55
CA GLY A 74 -5.68 -8.51 -2.70
C GLY A 74 -4.66 -9.62 -2.42
N GLY A 75 -3.53 -9.60 -3.13
CA GLY A 75 -2.49 -10.62 -2.99
C GLY A 75 -1.38 -10.29 -1.98
N THR A 76 -1.13 -9.00 -1.75
CA THR A 76 0.00 -8.51 -0.94
C THR A 76 -0.44 -7.45 0.05
N THR A 77 0.42 -7.27 1.06
CA THR A 77 0.40 -6.14 1.97
C THR A 77 1.75 -5.44 1.84
N ASP A 78 1.72 -4.22 1.33
CA ASP A 78 2.90 -3.43 1.04
C ASP A 78 3.09 -2.37 2.13
N VAL A 79 4.33 -2.16 2.57
CA VAL A 79 4.64 -1.33 3.74
C VAL A 79 5.71 -0.31 3.39
N ALA A 80 5.54 0.92 3.87
CA ALA A 80 6.60 1.92 3.88
C ALA A 80 6.60 2.72 5.19
N LEU A 81 7.76 2.90 5.80
CA LEU A 81 7.95 3.78 6.94
C LEU A 81 8.62 5.06 6.46
N PHE A 82 8.01 6.20 6.78
CA PHE A 82 8.59 7.52 6.55
C PHE A 82 9.00 8.12 7.89
N ARG A 83 10.14 8.80 7.95
CA ARG A 83 10.61 9.57 9.12
C ARG A 83 11.61 10.62 8.65
N ASP A 84 11.63 11.78 9.31
CA ASP A 84 12.51 12.92 8.96
C ASP A 84 12.35 13.37 7.48
N GLY A 85 11.16 13.16 6.92
CA GLY A 85 10.80 13.52 5.54
C GLY A 85 11.28 12.52 4.48
N ALA A 86 11.93 11.42 4.88
CA ALA A 86 12.49 10.41 3.98
C ALA A 86 11.89 9.02 4.24
N VAL A 87 12.11 8.10 3.31
CA VAL A 87 11.73 6.68 3.45
C VAL A 87 12.84 5.95 4.20
N TRP A 88 12.49 5.29 5.30
CA TRP A 88 13.42 4.51 6.13
C TRP A 88 13.26 3.01 5.96
N TYR A 89 12.07 2.56 5.60
CA TYR A 89 11.78 1.16 5.42
C TYR A 89 10.79 0.93 4.30
N THR A 90 10.95 -0.17 3.58
CA THR A 90 9.94 -0.69 2.66
C THR A 90 9.91 -2.21 2.76
N GLY A 91 8.72 -2.79 2.84
CA GLY A 91 8.53 -4.23 2.95
C GLY A 91 7.32 -4.71 2.16
N VAL A 92 7.30 -6.00 1.81
CA VAL A 92 6.17 -6.64 1.14
C VAL A 92 5.90 -7.98 1.81
N LEU A 93 4.68 -8.14 2.30
CA LEU A 93 4.18 -9.40 2.83
C LEU A 93 3.29 -10.06 1.76
N PRO A 94 3.53 -11.32 1.36
CA PRO A 94 2.72 -12.01 0.35
C PRO A 94 1.40 -12.53 0.95
N LEU A 95 0.71 -11.69 1.72
CA LEU A 95 -0.59 -11.93 2.32
C LEU A 95 -1.47 -10.70 2.09
N GLY A 96 -2.76 -10.92 1.84
CA GLY A 96 -3.71 -9.84 1.51
C GLY A 96 -5.15 -10.34 1.53
N GLY A 97 -6.07 -9.55 0.97
CA GLY A 97 -7.50 -9.83 0.96
C GLY A 97 -7.93 -11.17 0.36
N ASP A 98 -7.16 -11.74 -0.56
CA ASP A 98 -7.45 -13.04 -1.19
C ASP A 98 -7.33 -14.19 -0.17
N HIS A 99 -6.41 -14.05 0.80
CA HIS A 99 -6.22 -15.02 1.87
C HIS A 99 -7.40 -15.00 2.84
N ILE A 100 -7.95 -13.81 3.12
CA ILE A 100 -9.19 -13.66 3.91
C ILE A 100 -10.35 -14.37 3.20
N SER A 101 -10.50 -14.16 1.89
CA SER A 101 -11.56 -14.80 1.10
C SER A 101 -11.40 -16.31 1.05
N ASN A 102 -10.17 -16.81 0.98
CA ASN A 102 -9.89 -18.24 1.07
C ASN A 102 -10.28 -18.83 2.44
N ASP A 103 -9.94 -18.15 3.53
CA ASP A 103 -10.29 -18.59 4.88
C ASP A 103 -11.81 -18.62 5.08
N ILE A 104 -12.52 -17.62 4.56
CA ILE A 104 -14.00 -17.60 4.55
C ILE A 104 -14.56 -18.77 3.74
N ALA A 105 -14.03 -19.02 2.53
CA ALA A 105 -14.48 -20.11 1.67
C ALA A 105 -14.36 -21.46 2.37
N VAL A 106 -13.21 -21.73 2.99
CA VAL A 106 -12.93 -22.97 3.73
C VAL A 106 -13.77 -23.05 5.00
N GLY A 107 -13.76 -22.01 5.82
CA GLY A 107 -14.42 -21.97 7.13
C GLY A 107 -15.95 -22.10 7.03
N LEU A 108 -16.56 -21.41 6.05
CA LEU A 108 -18.01 -21.45 5.85
C LEU A 108 -18.47 -22.54 4.88
N ARG A 109 -17.52 -23.17 4.15
CA ARG A 109 -17.79 -24.16 3.08
C ARG A 109 -18.68 -23.56 1.99
N THR A 110 -18.30 -22.38 1.52
CA THR A 110 -18.96 -21.61 0.45
C THR A 110 -18.01 -21.48 -0.74
N PRO A 111 -18.50 -21.37 -1.99
CA PRO A 111 -17.62 -21.12 -3.14
C PRO A 111 -16.80 -19.83 -2.99
N THR A 112 -15.60 -19.80 -3.58
CA THR A 112 -14.65 -18.68 -3.45
C THR A 112 -15.23 -17.33 -3.91
N ALA A 113 -16.02 -17.33 -4.99
CA ALA A 113 -16.66 -16.12 -5.49
C ALA A 113 -17.68 -15.57 -4.48
N ASP A 114 -18.46 -16.44 -3.85
CA ASP A 114 -19.40 -16.06 -2.80
C ASP A 114 -18.68 -15.62 -1.51
N ALA A 115 -17.54 -16.23 -1.19
CA ALA A 115 -16.71 -15.83 -0.06
C ALA A 115 -16.17 -14.40 -0.21
N GLU A 116 -15.70 -14.03 -1.40
CA GLU A 116 -15.27 -12.66 -1.71
C GLU A 116 -16.45 -11.68 -1.55
N GLU A 117 -17.64 -12.06 -1.99
CA GLU A 117 -18.81 -11.18 -1.88
C GLU A 117 -19.27 -11.02 -0.43
N LEU A 118 -19.26 -12.12 0.35
CA LEU A 118 -19.51 -12.09 1.80
C LEU A 118 -18.49 -11.20 2.52
N LYS A 119 -17.21 -11.31 2.16
CA LYS A 119 -16.13 -10.44 2.69
C LYS A 119 -16.43 -8.97 2.42
N LYS A 120 -16.77 -8.62 1.17
CA LYS A 120 -17.05 -7.22 0.78
C LYS A 120 -18.29 -6.64 1.45
N ARG A 121 -19.38 -7.40 1.52
CA ARG A 121 -20.68 -6.92 2.02
C ARG A 121 -20.80 -6.97 3.53
N HIS A 122 -20.28 -8.02 4.15
CA HIS A 122 -20.55 -8.35 5.54
C HIS A 122 -19.28 -8.49 6.40
N GLY A 123 -18.09 -8.41 5.80
CA GLY A 123 -16.85 -8.52 6.54
C GLY A 123 -16.69 -7.47 7.65
N CYS A 124 -16.13 -7.90 8.77
CA CYS A 124 -15.67 -7.04 9.86
C CYS A 124 -14.36 -7.64 10.36
N ALA A 125 -13.31 -6.83 10.43
CA ALA A 125 -12.01 -7.28 10.91
C ALA A 125 -11.94 -7.35 12.44
N LEU A 126 -12.83 -6.64 13.15
CA LEU A 126 -12.93 -6.70 14.61
C LEU A 126 -14.30 -7.23 15.03
N THR A 127 -14.32 -8.41 15.64
CA THR A 127 -15.55 -9.13 16.03
C THR A 127 -16.36 -8.39 17.08
N ALA A 128 -15.70 -7.63 17.97
CA ALA A 128 -16.36 -6.80 18.98
C ALA A 128 -17.26 -5.69 18.39
N LEU A 129 -17.12 -5.36 17.10
CA LEU A 129 -17.95 -4.36 16.42
C LEU A 129 -19.20 -4.95 15.75
N VAL A 130 -19.31 -6.28 15.71
CA VAL A 130 -20.46 -6.99 15.15
C VAL A 130 -21.53 -7.12 16.23
N ARG A 131 -22.80 -6.94 15.86
CA ARG A 131 -23.91 -7.16 16.79
C ARG A 131 -24.28 -8.64 16.82
N GLU A 132 -24.63 -9.13 18.01
CA GLU A 132 -24.97 -10.55 18.22
C GLU A 132 -26.20 -11.02 17.42
N ASP A 133 -27.13 -10.10 17.13
CA ASP A 133 -28.38 -10.37 16.42
C ASP A 133 -28.25 -10.38 14.88
N GLU A 134 -27.10 -10.01 14.34
CA GLU A 134 -26.88 -9.95 12.89
C GLU A 134 -26.68 -11.34 12.29
N THR A 135 -27.44 -11.63 11.23
CA THR A 135 -27.34 -12.88 10.46
C THR A 135 -27.07 -12.59 9.00
N ILE A 136 -26.48 -13.57 8.31
CA ILE A 136 -26.12 -13.52 6.90
C ILE A 136 -26.54 -14.82 6.21
N ASP A 137 -26.93 -14.71 4.95
CA ASP A 137 -27.19 -15.86 4.09
C ASP A 137 -25.89 -16.29 3.41
N VAL A 138 -25.51 -17.54 3.63
CA VAL A 138 -24.26 -18.13 3.14
C VAL A 138 -24.58 -19.21 2.12
N PRO A 139 -24.22 -19.01 0.83
CA PRO A 139 -24.30 -20.04 -0.18
C PRO A 139 -23.51 -21.30 0.23
N SER A 140 -24.01 -22.47 -0.15
CA SER A 140 -23.35 -23.74 0.18
C SER A 140 -22.78 -24.39 -1.07
N VAL A 141 -21.66 -25.09 -0.90
CA VAL A 141 -21.06 -25.90 -1.98
C VAL A 141 -21.95 -27.10 -2.36
N GLY A 142 -21.82 -27.54 -3.62
CA GLY A 142 -22.41 -28.81 -4.08
C GLY A 142 -23.93 -28.78 -4.24
N GLY A 143 -24.53 -27.64 -4.57
CA GLY A 143 -25.97 -27.52 -4.84
C GLY A 143 -26.86 -27.61 -3.59
N ARG A 144 -26.28 -27.56 -2.40
CA ARG A 144 -27.02 -27.49 -1.14
C ARG A 144 -27.70 -26.13 -1.00
N LYS A 145 -28.81 -26.10 -0.25
CA LYS A 145 -29.51 -24.85 0.05
C LYS A 145 -28.61 -23.88 0.82
N PRO A 146 -28.75 -22.56 0.61
CA PRO A 146 -28.10 -21.56 1.44
C PRO A 146 -28.41 -21.75 2.93
N ARG A 147 -27.47 -21.35 3.78
CA ARG A 147 -27.57 -21.45 5.23
C ARG A 147 -27.58 -20.05 5.83
N GLN A 148 -28.49 -19.79 6.76
CA GLN A 148 -28.44 -18.57 7.55
C GLN A 148 -27.51 -18.79 8.76
N LEU A 149 -26.51 -17.93 8.92
CA LEU A 149 -25.52 -18.00 10.00
C LEU A 149 -25.39 -16.64 10.69
N SER A 150 -24.92 -16.63 11.94
CA SER A 150 -24.55 -15.37 12.60
C SER A 150 -23.38 -14.71 11.87
N ARG A 151 -23.46 -13.38 11.71
CA ARG A 151 -22.35 -12.57 11.16
C ARG A 151 -21.10 -12.64 12.04
N HIS A 152 -21.24 -12.94 13.34
CA HIS A 152 -20.09 -13.17 14.22
C HIS A 152 -19.19 -14.29 13.70
N ILE A 153 -19.76 -15.39 13.21
CA ILE A 153 -18.98 -16.53 12.68
C ILE A 153 -18.10 -16.09 11.50
N LEU A 154 -18.62 -15.20 10.64
CA LEU A 154 -17.82 -14.62 9.55
C LEU A 154 -16.65 -13.79 10.10
N SER A 155 -16.92 -12.94 11.10
CA SER A 155 -15.90 -12.09 11.73
C SER A 155 -14.84 -12.90 12.48
N GLU A 156 -15.22 -14.00 13.14
CA GLU A 156 -14.30 -14.91 13.83
C GLU A 156 -13.33 -15.63 12.87
N ILE A 157 -13.68 -15.72 11.58
CA ILE A 157 -12.79 -16.22 10.54
C ILE A 157 -11.88 -15.09 10.01
N ILE A 158 -12.42 -13.89 9.84
CA ILE A 158 -11.70 -12.74 9.27
C ILE A 158 -10.65 -12.19 10.23
N GLN A 159 -11.03 -11.94 11.48
CA GLN A 159 -10.19 -11.24 12.46
C GLN A 159 -8.81 -11.88 12.62
N PRO A 160 -8.69 -13.22 12.84
CA PRO A 160 -7.38 -13.83 13.01
C PRO A 160 -6.45 -13.66 11.80
N ARG A 161 -7.00 -13.67 10.57
CA ARG A 161 -6.19 -13.47 9.35
C ARG A 161 -5.66 -12.05 9.25
N VAL A 162 -6.50 -11.06 9.57
CA VAL A 162 -6.07 -9.65 9.55
C VAL A 162 -5.07 -9.38 10.66
N GLU A 163 -5.31 -9.92 11.86
CA GLU A 163 -4.41 -9.83 13.00
C GLU A 163 -3.05 -10.47 12.70
N GLU A 164 -3.03 -11.62 12.03
CA GLU A 164 -1.80 -12.25 11.56
C GLU A 164 -1.02 -11.35 10.59
N ILE A 165 -1.69 -10.74 9.60
CA ILE A 165 -1.05 -9.81 8.65
C ILE A 165 -0.37 -8.67 9.41
N PHE A 166 -1.09 -8.01 10.33
CA PHE A 166 -0.53 -6.90 11.10
C PHE A 166 0.59 -7.34 12.04
N THR A 167 0.43 -8.48 12.71
CA THR A 167 1.47 -9.04 13.60
C THR A 167 2.74 -9.36 12.83
N LEU A 168 2.63 -9.87 11.60
CA LEU A 168 3.78 -10.14 10.74
C LEU A 168 4.48 -8.85 10.31
N VAL A 169 3.73 -7.79 9.99
CA VAL A 169 4.30 -6.46 9.70
C VAL A 169 5.00 -5.89 10.93
N ALA A 170 4.38 -5.91 12.11
CA ALA A 170 4.98 -5.43 13.35
C ALA A 170 6.27 -6.17 13.70
N ARG A 171 6.27 -7.51 13.53
CA ARG A 171 7.46 -8.34 13.73
C ARG A 171 8.58 -8.02 12.75
N ASP A 172 8.25 -7.66 11.52
CA ASP A 172 9.22 -7.29 10.50
C ASP A 172 9.90 -5.95 10.82
N LEU A 173 9.11 -4.96 11.27
CA LEU A 173 9.63 -3.67 11.76
C LEU A 173 10.53 -3.85 13.00
N ALA A 174 10.11 -4.66 13.97
CA ALA A 174 10.91 -4.94 15.16
C ALA A 174 12.25 -5.61 14.84
N ARG A 175 12.29 -6.49 13.84
CA ARG A 175 13.54 -7.09 13.35
C ARG A 175 14.48 -6.07 12.70
N ALA A 176 13.91 -5.03 12.10
CA ALA A 176 14.67 -3.92 11.54
C ALA A 176 15.08 -2.86 12.60
N GLY A 177 14.64 -3.00 13.85
CA GLY A 177 14.87 -2.02 14.91
C GLY A 177 14.07 -0.72 14.74
N LEU A 178 12.87 -0.83 14.15
CA LEU A 178 12.01 0.28 13.75
C LEU A 178 10.62 0.22 14.40
N GLU A 179 10.44 -0.57 15.46
CA GLU A 179 9.16 -0.77 16.16
C GLU A 179 8.54 0.53 16.67
N ASP A 180 9.35 1.46 17.18
CA ASP A 180 8.90 2.73 17.75
C ASP A 180 9.02 3.92 16.79
N ALA A 181 9.32 3.65 15.50
CA ALA A 181 9.66 4.71 14.55
C ALA A 181 8.43 5.45 13.98
N ALA A 182 7.22 4.91 14.15
CA ALA A 182 5.97 5.46 13.64
C ALA A 182 5.30 6.42 14.63
N ALA A 183 5.99 7.47 15.05
CA ALA A 183 5.52 8.39 16.10
C ALA A 183 4.21 9.16 15.77
N ALA A 184 3.92 9.40 14.50
CA ALA A 184 2.65 9.96 14.01
C ALA A 184 1.55 8.89 13.84
N GLY A 185 1.85 7.62 14.10
CA GLY A 185 0.93 6.50 14.01
C GLY A 185 1.01 5.72 12.70
N VAL A 186 -0.05 4.97 12.40
CA VAL A 186 -0.18 4.14 11.20
C VAL A 186 -1.28 4.66 10.29
N VAL A 187 -1.05 4.63 8.99
CA VAL A 187 -2.08 4.82 7.97
C VAL A 187 -2.26 3.52 7.18
N VAL A 188 -3.49 3.00 7.21
CA VAL A 188 -3.88 1.81 6.45
C VAL A 188 -4.63 2.22 5.19
N THR A 189 -4.32 1.61 4.04
CA THR A 189 -4.98 1.88 2.76
C THR A 189 -5.16 0.60 1.93
N GLY A 190 -5.56 0.73 0.66
CA GLY A 190 -5.80 -0.39 -0.23
C GLY A 190 -7.23 -0.94 -0.17
N GLY A 191 -7.55 -1.85 -1.09
CA GLY A 191 -8.91 -2.36 -1.26
C GLY A 191 -9.44 -3.12 -0.04
N THR A 192 -8.59 -3.89 0.63
CA THR A 192 -8.99 -4.67 1.80
C THR A 192 -9.28 -3.77 3.00
N CYS A 193 -8.62 -2.61 3.09
CA CYS A 193 -8.81 -1.65 4.17
C CYS A 193 -10.21 -1.02 4.22
N ILE A 194 -11.01 -1.13 3.14
CA ILE A 194 -12.42 -0.69 3.13
C ILE A 194 -13.25 -1.44 4.19
N MET A 195 -12.89 -2.69 4.48
CA MET A 195 -13.56 -3.52 5.49
C MET A 195 -13.61 -2.82 6.84
N ARG A 196 -14.77 -2.88 7.51
CA ARG A 196 -14.98 -2.28 8.85
C ARG A 196 -14.08 -2.96 9.89
N GLY A 197 -13.58 -2.21 10.87
CA GLY A 197 -12.76 -2.76 11.96
C GLY A 197 -11.26 -2.85 11.65
N ILE A 198 -10.83 -2.51 10.43
CA ILE A 198 -9.41 -2.59 10.03
C ILE A 198 -8.54 -1.61 10.84
N PRO A 199 -8.84 -0.30 10.90
CA PRO A 199 -8.06 0.62 11.73
C PRO A 199 -8.06 0.23 13.21
N GLU A 200 -9.20 -0.18 13.75
CA GLU A 200 -9.36 -0.54 15.16
C GLU A 200 -8.54 -1.78 15.53
N LEU A 201 -8.52 -2.80 14.67
CA LEU A 201 -7.67 -3.98 14.88
C LEU A 201 -6.19 -3.64 14.73
N ALA A 202 -5.82 -2.80 13.75
CA ALA A 202 -4.44 -2.34 13.61
C ALA A 202 -3.98 -1.57 14.85
N GLU A 203 -4.81 -0.70 15.42
CA GLU A 203 -4.51 0.04 16.65
C GLU A 203 -4.24 -0.90 17.83
N GLN A 204 -4.98 -2.01 17.95
CA GLN A 204 -4.70 -3.04 18.97
C GLN A 204 -3.36 -3.75 18.77
N VAL A 205 -2.90 -3.91 17.52
CA VAL A 205 -1.65 -4.62 17.20
C VAL A 205 -0.42 -3.71 17.31
N PHE A 206 -0.52 -2.47 16.84
CA PHE A 206 0.61 -1.53 16.78
C PHE A 206 0.70 -0.61 18.00
N ASP A 207 -0.32 -0.55 18.86
CA ASP A 207 -0.37 0.29 20.07
C ASP A 207 -0.09 1.79 19.81
N VAL A 208 -0.51 2.28 18.64
CA VAL A 208 -0.41 3.67 18.21
C VAL A 208 -1.67 4.07 17.44
N PRO A 209 -2.00 5.37 17.33
CA PRO A 209 -3.15 5.82 16.56
C PRO A 209 -3.13 5.30 15.12
N VAL A 210 -4.25 4.74 14.67
CA VAL A 210 -4.39 4.27 13.29
C VAL A 210 -5.53 4.96 12.58
N ARG A 211 -5.27 5.42 11.35
CA ARG A 211 -6.30 6.00 10.49
C ARG A 211 -6.37 5.30 9.14
N ARG A 212 -7.56 5.31 8.54
CA ARG A 212 -7.75 4.91 7.15
C ARG A 212 -7.30 6.03 6.22
N GLY A 213 -6.39 5.73 5.30
CA GLY A 213 -5.93 6.62 4.26
C GLY A 213 -6.75 6.49 2.99
N ALA A 214 -7.35 7.60 2.56
CA ALA A 214 -7.99 7.75 1.26
C ALA A 214 -7.51 9.05 0.61
N PRO A 215 -7.46 9.14 -0.74
CA PRO A 215 -7.08 10.36 -1.42
C PRO A 215 -7.87 11.58 -0.98
N THR A 216 -7.19 12.69 -0.69
CA THR A 216 -7.81 13.96 -0.31
C THR A 216 -7.23 15.13 -1.10
N GLY A 217 -7.86 16.32 -1.01
CA GLY A 217 -7.33 17.55 -1.63
C GLY A 217 -7.49 17.65 -3.15
N LEU A 218 -8.26 16.76 -3.77
CA LEU A 218 -8.53 16.76 -5.21
C LEU A 218 -9.70 17.67 -5.57
N ARG A 219 -9.64 18.29 -6.75
CA ARG A 219 -10.76 19.06 -7.34
C ARG A 219 -11.40 18.26 -8.48
N GLY A 220 -12.72 18.37 -8.64
CA GLY A 220 -13.47 17.68 -9.69
C GLY A 220 -13.95 16.29 -9.25
N LEU A 221 -13.31 15.22 -9.73
CA LEU A 221 -13.65 13.81 -9.48
C LEU A 221 -13.41 13.34 -8.01
N ALA A 222 -13.37 14.26 -7.05
CA ALA A 222 -13.03 13.99 -5.66
C ALA A 222 -13.88 12.86 -5.06
N ASP A 223 -15.21 12.93 -5.23
CA ASP A 223 -16.13 11.93 -4.67
C ASP A 223 -15.91 10.52 -5.25
N ALA A 224 -15.47 10.42 -6.51
CA ALA A 224 -15.26 9.14 -7.18
C ALA A 224 -13.98 8.43 -6.71
N VAL A 225 -13.02 9.18 -6.16
CA VAL A 225 -11.68 8.66 -5.83
C VAL A 225 -11.32 8.76 -4.35
N GLN A 226 -12.24 9.25 -3.51
CA GLN A 226 -12.15 9.25 -2.05
C GLN A 226 -12.39 7.84 -1.48
N SER A 227 -11.60 6.88 -1.94
CA SER A 227 -11.60 5.51 -1.45
C SER A 227 -10.17 4.99 -1.32
N PRO A 228 -9.84 4.22 -0.27
CA PRO A 228 -8.51 3.63 -0.10
C PRO A 228 -8.02 2.83 -1.30
N ILE A 229 -8.93 2.18 -2.04
CA ILE A 229 -8.59 1.40 -3.23
C ILE A 229 -8.04 2.26 -4.39
N HIS A 230 -8.14 3.59 -4.30
CA HIS A 230 -7.67 4.51 -5.33
C HIS A 230 -6.37 5.24 -4.93
N ALA A 231 -5.81 4.96 -3.75
CA ALA A 231 -4.61 5.61 -3.23
C ALA A 231 -3.43 5.56 -4.22
N THR A 232 -3.05 4.37 -4.68
CA THR A 232 -1.94 4.18 -5.63
C THR A 232 -2.19 4.92 -6.94
N GLY A 233 -3.39 4.79 -7.50
CA GLY A 233 -3.73 5.40 -8.80
C GLY A 233 -3.71 6.92 -8.77
N VAL A 234 -4.31 7.54 -7.74
CA VAL A 234 -4.24 8.99 -7.53
C VAL A 234 -2.80 9.41 -7.26
N GLY A 235 -2.09 8.66 -6.43
CA GLY A 235 -0.69 8.90 -6.08
C GLY A 235 0.22 8.99 -7.30
N LEU A 236 0.09 8.04 -8.23
CA LEU A 236 0.80 8.05 -9.51
C LEU A 236 0.47 9.29 -10.36
N ALA A 237 -0.79 9.71 -10.39
CA ALA A 237 -1.21 10.91 -11.12
C ALA A 237 -0.63 12.18 -10.50
N LEU A 238 -0.64 12.31 -9.16
CA LEU A 238 -0.03 13.42 -8.44
C LEU A 238 1.49 13.47 -8.63
N TYR A 239 2.16 12.32 -8.56
CA TYR A 239 3.59 12.19 -8.82
C TYR A 239 3.94 12.67 -10.23
N GLY A 240 3.18 12.24 -11.25
CA GLY A 240 3.35 12.69 -12.63
C GLY A 240 3.10 14.20 -12.81
N ALA A 241 2.05 14.72 -12.17
CA ALA A 241 1.68 16.15 -12.26
C ALA A 241 2.70 17.09 -11.61
N ARG A 242 3.40 16.65 -10.54
CA ARG A 242 4.45 17.43 -9.87
C ARG A 242 5.75 17.56 -10.69
N GLY A 243 5.83 16.95 -11.88
CA GLY A 243 6.98 17.12 -12.75
C GLY A 243 8.22 16.32 -12.33
N HIS A 244 8.11 15.36 -11.41
CA HIS A 244 9.19 14.41 -11.10
C HIS A 244 9.51 13.45 -12.28
N GLY A 245 8.86 13.65 -13.43
CA GLY A 245 9.19 13.05 -14.74
C GLY A 245 9.61 14.07 -15.82
N ALA A 246 9.79 15.35 -15.50
CA ALA A 246 10.20 16.38 -16.45
C ALA A 246 11.73 16.43 -16.61
N ALA A 247 12.32 15.37 -17.18
CA ALA A 247 13.43 15.60 -18.09
C ALA A 247 12.84 16.27 -19.34
N PRO A 248 13.53 17.24 -19.97
CA PRO A 248 13.01 17.94 -21.14
C PRO A 248 12.61 16.91 -22.19
N THR A 249 11.49 17.17 -22.86
CA THR A 249 10.96 16.41 -23.99
C THR A 249 12.02 16.22 -25.06
N ALA A 250 12.87 15.21 -24.89
CA ALA A 250 13.67 14.67 -25.96
C ALA A 250 12.70 13.91 -26.88
N GLU A 251 12.85 14.15 -28.18
CA GLU A 251 12.09 13.49 -29.25
C GLU A 251 11.87 11.99 -28.97
N PRO A 252 10.76 11.42 -29.46
CA PRO A 252 10.41 10.01 -29.25
C PRO A 252 11.48 9.13 -29.90
N THR A 253 12.52 8.83 -29.13
CA THR A 253 13.53 7.85 -29.48
C THR A 253 13.03 6.50 -28.99
N ASP A 254 13.17 5.52 -29.86
CA ASP A 254 12.73 4.12 -29.78
C ASP A 254 13.54 3.33 -28.71
N GLY A 255 13.70 3.94 -27.52
CA GLY A 255 14.51 3.47 -26.41
C GLY A 255 13.67 2.71 -25.40
N SER A 256 14.10 1.48 -25.11
CA SER A 256 13.48 0.64 -24.08
C SER A 256 13.42 1.35 -22.72
N VAL A 257 12.36 1.16 -21.94
CA VAL A 257 12.24 1.71 -20.56
C VAL A 257 13.45 1.35 -19.69
N ALA A 258 14.10 0.21 -19.96
CA ALA A 258 15.35 -0.17 -19.31
C ALA A 258 16.51 0.80 -19.57
N GLN A 259 16.59 1.40 -20.77
CA GLN A 259 17.56 2.46 -21.08
C GLN A 259 17.20 3.78 -20.39
N ARG A 260 15.91 4.10 -20.25
CA ARG A 260 15.46 5.29 -19.51
C ARG A 260 15.73 5.17 -18.00
N ILE A 261 15.43 4.01 -17.39
CA ILE A 261 15.79 3.74 -15.98
C ILE A 261 17.31 3.81 -15.79
N ARG A 262 18.10 3.18 -16.69
CA ARG A 262 19.57 3.28 -16.64
C ARG A 262 20.07 4.71 -16.80
N ARG A 263 19.47 5.49 -17.71
CA ARG A 263 19.83 6.88 -17.92
C ARG A 263 19.52 7.70 -16.68
N ARG A 264 18.36 7.51 -16.07
CA ARG A 264 17.91 8.21 -14.88
C ARG A 264 18.73 7.86 -13.63
N VAL A 265 19.11 6.59 -13.47
CA VAL A 265 20.10 6.20 -12.44
C VAL A 265 21.46 6.84 -12.71
N ARG A 266 21.88 6.94 -13.97
CA ARG A 266 23.14 7.60 -14.34
C ARG A 266 23.10 9.13 -14.17
N GLU A 267 21.98 9.77 -14.49
CA GLU A 267 21.71 11.19 -14.26
C GLU A 267 21.66 11.47 -12.76
N TRP A 268 20.94 10.67 -11.97
CA TRP A 268 20.92 10.79 -10.50
C TRP A 268 22.31 10.61 -9.88
N VAL A 269 23.10 9.63 -10.33
CA VAL A 269 24.50 9.49 -9.90
C VAL A 269 25.34 10.69 -10.36
N GLY A 270 25.12 11.20 -11.58
CA GLY A 270 25.85 12.35 -12.12
C GLY A 270 25.48 13.70 -11.51
N ASP A 271 24.29 13.85 -10.93
CA ASP A 271 23.90 15.03 -10.17
C ASP A 271 24.41 14.97 -8.72
N MET A 272 24.80 13.78 -8.25
CA MET A 272 25.39 13.57 -6.93
C MET A 272 26.93 13.71 -6.88
N PHE A 273 27.62 13.72 -8.03
CA PHE A 273 29.08 13.78 -8.15
C PHE A 273 29.54 14.85 -9.14
#